data_AF-A0A0R3RZR7-F1
#
_entry.id   AF-A0A0R3RZR7-F1
#
_cell.length_a   1.000
_cell.length_b   1.000
_cell.length_c   1.000
_cell.angle_alpha   90.00
_cell.angle_beta   90.00
_cell.angle_gamma   90.00
#
_symmetry.space_group_name_H-M   'P 1'
#
loop_
_entity.id
_entity.type
_entity.pdbx_description
1 polymer ?
#
loop_
_entity_poly.entity_id
_entity_poly.type
_entity_poly.pdbx_seq_one_letter_code
_entity_poly.pdbx_strand_id
1 'polypeptide(L)'
;MVDNDACYTLQNKCALSSLVVGSLLDDMRYCTEAVFAILNHHIFLSLHKCEPHIIFRQSGSIAEQIFTVWFSLCFVEYLKDGPGQSMYLLYSALKCQTERGPIDAVTGDARYSLNESKLLRRPLDVTSMQLLVIPFDSFKQSPIILWVLSCDTISQVNKKLLDTIYSNEPFSARLAKLKCLNDYNIKENALLTMKPTSANSHQKYFGKASNSKSDGPPIQYYHLEQPRSRENRIGTEDDPTSTSIPEIFLTRLLTSKGMVKKFVGRFLESVIYAKSFECPPLLSFVFHAFDEIAIRNNFMNKMAVRSWKVNLWILRFWVNILSNIDYVLDVERIPAVDSSLAVIAQTMVDAFSNTNYKFGKESPSSKLLFAKDIKRYRMQVAHFFRNVAASPRLSVEDFHRYIAISTEDVCDGKIHCALQNDLYEWVRSNGIKLLEQLSNDECTETYGISEYLKYLLCYNKNGMNHIYAAVQLE
;
A
#
# COMPACT_ATOMS: atom_id res chain seq x y z
N MET A 1 -10.90 -16.02 -21.59
CA MET A 1 -10.03 -15.22 -22.48
C MET A 1 -8.78 -14.69 -21.77
N VAL A 2 -8.88 -13.65 -20.93
CA VAL A 2 -7.70 -12.92 -20.38
C VAL A 2 -6.71 -13.82 -19.62
N ASP A 3 -7.22 -14.73 -18.77
CA ASP A 3 -6.33 -15.63 -18.00
C ASP A 3 -5.63 -16.70 -18.84
N ASN A 4 -6.13 -16.99 -20.05
CA ASN A 4 -5.54 -17.98 -20.95
C ASN A 4 -4.53 -17.36 -21.92
N ASP A 5 -4.46 -16.03 -22.01
CA ASP A 5 -3.55 -15.32 -22.92
C ASP A 5 -2.29 -14.87 -22.16
N ALA A 6 -1.16 -15.50 -22.48
CA ALA A 6 0.14 -15.23 -21.84
C ALA A 6 0.66 -13.81 -22.08
N CYS A 7 0.10 -13.05 -23.04
CA CYS A 7 0.46 -11.65 -23.27
C CYS A 7 -0.03 -10.73 -22.14
N TYR A 8 -1.01 -11.17 -21.35
CA TYR A 8 -1.51 -10.39 -20.23
C TYR A 8 -0.61 -10.54 -19.00
N THR A 9 0.23 -9.53 -18.80
CA THR A 9 1.02 -9.38 -17.57
C THR A 9 0.10 -9.15 -16.35
N LEU A 10 0.63 -9.39 -15.15
CA LEU A 10 -0.11 -9.10 -13.91
C LEU A 10 -0.56 -7.63 -13.84
N GLN A 11 0.29 -6.70 -14.30
CA GLN A 11 -0.05 -5.28 -14.34
C GLN A 11 -1.25 -4.99 -15.26
N ASN A 12 -1.29 -5.61 -16.45
CA ASN A 12 -2.42 -5.48 -17.37
C ASN A 12 -3.71 -6.00 -16.73
N LYS A 13 -3.64 -7.13 -16.02
CA LYS A 13 -4.80 -7.71 -15.30
C LYS A 13 -5.27 -6.82 -14.17
N CYS A 14 -4.36 -6.26 -13.37
CA CYS A 14 -4.70 -5.31 -12.30
C CYS A 14 -5.38 -4.06 -12.86
N ALA A 15 -4.83 -3.45 -13.92
CA ALA A 15 -5.41 -2.28 -14.56
C ALA A 15 -6.84 -2.56 -15.06
N LEU A 16 -7.03 -3.68 -15.78
CA LEU A 16 -8.35 -4.08 -16.25
C LEU A 16 -9.33 -4.35 -15.10
N SER A 17 -8.86 -4.93 -14.01
CA SER A 17 -9.69 -5.21 -12.83
C SER A 17 -10.19 -3.92 -12.18
N SER A 18 -9.32 -2.90 -12.07
CA SER A 18 -9.71 -1.57 -11.62
C SER A 18 -10.72 -0.90 -12.56
N LEU A 19 -10.56 -1.05 -13.88
CA LEU A 19 -11.53 -0.53 -14.85
C LEU A 19 -12.89 -1.23 -14.75
N VAL A 20 -12.90 -2.56 -14.63
CA VAL A 20 -14.14 -3.35 -14.53
C VAL A 20 -14.92 -2.99 -13.25
N VAL A 21 -14.27 -3.03 -12.08
CA VAL A 21 -14.96 -2.70 -10.83
C VAL A 21 -15.33 -1.22 -10.79
N GLY A 22 -14.42 -0.35 -11.24
CA GLY A 22 -14.65 1.09 -11.30
C GLY A 22 -15.81 1.52 -12.20
N SER A 23 -16.06 0.79 -13.29
CA SER A 23 -17.18 1.03 -14.22
C SER A 23 -18.53 0.50 -13.73
N LEU A 24 -18.53 -0.24 -12.61
CA LEU A 24 -19.73 -0.84 -12.00
C LEU A 24 -20.03 -0.21 -10.62
N LEU A 25 -19.37 0.89 -10.26
CA LEU A 25 -19.58 1.57 -8.99
C LEU A 25 -21.01 2.11 -8.85
N ASP A 26 -21.65 2.54 -9.94
CA ASP A 26 -23.03 3.04 -9.93
C ASP A 26 -24.06 1.97 -9.53
N ASP A 27 -23.74 0.68 -9.69
CA ASP A 27 -24.57 -0.45 -9.25
C ASP A 27 -23.73 -1.48 -8.50
N MET A 28 -23.42 -1.15 -7.25
CA MET A 28 -22.65 -2.03 -6.37
C MET A 28 -23.34 -3.36 -6.05
N ARG A 29 -24.67 -3.45 -6.21
CA ARG A 29 -25.39 -4.72 -6.07
C ARG A 29 -25.00 -5.64 -7.22
N TYR A 30 -25.15 -5.19 -8.46
CA TYR A 30 -24.73 -5.94 -9.64
C TYR A 30 -23.22 -6.23 -9.62
N CYS A 31 -22.39 -5.24 -9.28
CA CYS A 31 -20.95 -5.44 -9.16
C CYS A 31 -20.62 -6.59 -8.20
N THR A 32 -21.27 -6.64 -7.04
CA THR A 32 -21.06 -7.70 -6.04
C THR A 32 -21.46 -9.06 -6.61
N GLU A 33 -22.63 -9.19 -7.22
CA GLU A 33 -23.10 -10.44 -7.82
C GLU A 33 -22.14 -10.94 -8.91
N ALA A 34 -21.69 -10.05 -9.80
CA ALA A 34 -20.74 -10.37 -10.86
C ALA A 34 -19.36 -10.81 -10.32
N VAL A 35 -18.81 -10.08 -9.34
CA VAL A 35 -17.53 -10.39 -8.70
C VAL A 35 -17.57 -11.77 -8.04
N PHE A 36 -18.65 -12.10 -7.33
CA PHE A 36 -18.81 -13.42 -6.73
C PHE A 36 -19.01 -14.52 -7.77
N ALA A 37 -19.78 -14.28 -8.84
CA ALA A 37 -19.94 -15.26 -9.92
C ALA A 37 -18.59 -15.61 -10.58
N ILE A 38 -17.79 -14.58 -10.90
CA ILE A 38 -16.45 -14.74 -11.48
C ILE A 38 -15.52 -15.51 -10.52
N LEU A 39 -15.51 -15.14 -9.23
CA LEU A 39 -14.68 -15.82 -8.24
C LEU A 39 -15.11 -17.28 -8.04
N ASN A 40 -16.42 -17.55 -7.98
CA ASN A 40 -16.94 -18.91 -7.82
C ASN A 40 -16.49 -19.81 -8.96
N HIS A 41 -16.55 -19.32 -10.19
CA HIS A 41 -16.08 -20.05 -11.36
C HIS A 41 -14.56 -20.30 -11.30
N HIS A 42 -13.77 -19.29 -10.92
CA HIS A 42 -12.32 -19.43 -10.73
C HIS A 42 -11.95 -20.48 -9.68
N ILE A 43 -12.63 -20.46 -8.53
CA ILE A 43 -12.42 -21.46 -7.47
C ILE A 43 -12.80 -22.85 -7.98
N PHE A 44 -13.95 -23.00 -8.64
CA PHE A 44 -14.37 -24.28 -9.26
C PHE A 44 -13.28 -24.84 -10.17
N LEU A 45 -12.77 -24.04 -11.12
CA LEU A 45 -11.70 -24.46 -12.03
C LEU A 45 -10.41 -24.83 -11.29
N SER A 46 -10.05 -24.07 -10.26
CA SER A 46 -8.84 -24.31 -9.46
C SER A 46 -8.93 -25.61 -8.64
N LEU A 47 -10.12 -25.95 -8.14
CA LEU A 47 -10.37 -27.24 -7.48
C LEU A 47 -10.20 -28.41 -8.46
N HIS A 48 -10.74 -28.28 -9.67
CA HIS A 48 -10.60 -29.29 -10.73
C HIS A 48 -9.15 -29.48 -11.18
N LYS A 49 -8.34 -28.40 -11.19
CA LYS A 49 -6.90 -28.46 -11.49
C LYS A 49 -6.05 -29.01 -10.34
N CYS A 50 -6.64 -29.33 -9.18
CA CYS A 50 -5.94 -29.75 -7.96
C CYS A 50 -4.94 -28.70 -7.42
N GLU A 51 -5.21 -27.42 -7.66
CA GLU A 51 -4.41 -26.29 -7.17
C GLU A 51 -5.17 -25.40 -6.16
N PRO A 52 -5.91 -25.96 -5.16
CA PRO A 52 -6.68 -25.12 -4.24
C PRO A 52 -5.79 -24.20 -3.39
N HIS A 53 -4.55 -24.61 -3.11
CA HIS A 53 -3.69 -23.91 -2.14
C HIS A 53 -3.04 -22.62 -2.68
N ILE A 54 -3.11 -22.38 -4.00
CA ILE A 54 -2.53 -21.19 -4.64
C ILE A 54 -3.51 -20.03 -4.79
N ILE A 55 -4.81 -20.25 -4.52
CA ILE A 55 -5.86 -19.24 -4.59
C ILE A 55 -5.51 -18.06 -3.66
N PHE A 56 -5.57 -16.85 -4.20
CA PHE A 56 -5.13 -15.59 -3.59
C PHE A 56 -3.64 -15.51 -3.22
N ARG A 57 -2.82 -16.52 -3.56
CA ARG A 57 -1.38 -16.54 -3.26
C ARG A 57 -0.53 -16.24 -4.49
N GLN A 58 -0.66 -17.06 -5.52
CA GLN A 58 0.24 -17.04 -6.70
C GLN A 58 -0.47 -17.26 -8.03
N SER A 59 -1.80 -17.48 -8.05
CA SER A 59 -2.49 -17.79 -9.31
C SER A 59 -2.40 -16.65 -10.35
N GLY A 60 -2.31 -15.39 -9.89
CA GLY A 60 -2.24 -14.22 -10.77
C GLY A 60 -3.46 -14.08 -11.69
N SER A 61 -4.59 -14.71 -11.32
CA SER A 61 -5.83 -14.68 -12.10
C SER A 61 -6.48 -13.30 -12.04
N ILE A 62 -7.09 -12.89 -13.17
CA ILE A 62 -7.91 -11.68 -13.21
C ILE A 62 -9.10 -11.75 -12.24
N ALA A 63 -9.67 -12.93 -12.01
CA ALA A 63 -10.77 -13.12 -11.05
C ALA A 63 -10.36 -12.68 -9.64
N GLU A 64 -9.15 -13.06 -9.22
CA GLU A 64 -8.62 -12.66 -7.91
C GLU A 64 -8.28 -11.16 -7.85
N GLN A 65 -7.82 -10.58 -8.96
CA GLN A 65 -7.55 -9.14 -9.04
C GLN A 65 -8.85 -8.33 -8.93
N ILE A 66 -9.88 -8.68 -9.72
CA ILE A 66 -11.23 -8.10 -9.65
C ILE A 66 -11.77 -8.19 -8.22
N PHE A 67 -11.70 -9.39 -7.62
CA PHE A 67 -12.19 -9.58 -6.25
C PHE A 67 -11.40 -8.76 -5.22
N THR A 68 -10.09 -8.63 -5.38
CA THR A 68 -9.26 -7.83 -4.47
C THR A 68 -9.61 -6.35 -4.56
N VAL A 69 -9.82 -5.81 -5.77
CA VAL A 69 -10.24 -4.41 -5.96
C VAL A 69 -11.60 -4.16 -5.31
N TRP A 70 -12.61 -4.99 -5.61
CA TRP A 70 -13.94 -4.90 -5.00
C TRP A 70 -13.86 -4.99 -3.47
N PHE A 71 -13.13 -5.98 -2.95
CA PHE A 71 -12.98 -6.17 -1.51
C PHE A 71 -12.33 -4.96 -0.85
N SER A 72 -11.28 -4.39 -1.45
CA SER A 72 -10.63 -3.19 -0.95
C SER A 72 -11.55 -1.98 -0.91
N LEU A 73 -12.35 -1.75 -1.96
CA LEU A 73 -13.30 -0.63 -2.04
C LEU A 73 -14.38 -0.73 -0.95
N CYS A 74 -15.00 -1.89 -0.82
CA CYS A 74 -16.03 -2.13 0.19
C CYS A 74 -15.50 -2.03 1.63
N PHE A 75 -14.18 -2.10 1.82
CA PHE A 75 -13.54 -2.02 3.14
C PHE A 75 -13.10 -0.60 3.54
N VAL A 76 -13.13 0.37 2.62
CA VAL A 76 -12.60 1.73 2.86
C VAL A 76 -13.29 2.42 4.03
N GLU A 77 -14.62 2.34 4.12
CA GLU A 77 -15.36 2.98 5.22
C GLU A 77 -14.96 2.41 6.58
N TYR A 78 -14.75 1.09 6.66
CA TYR A 78 -14.30 0.45 7.89
C TYR A 78 -12.87 0.85 8.29
N LEU A 79 -12.01 1.20 7.32
CA LEU A 79 -10.69 1.73 7.65
C LEU A 79 -10.78 3.07 8.37
N LYS A 80 -11.76 3.94 8.05
CA LYS A 80 -11.91 5.26 8.65
C LYS A 80 -12.19 5.18 10.16
N ASP A 81 -13.14 4.34 10.58
CA ASP A 81 -13.64 4.29 11.97
C ASP A 81 -13.03 3.18 12.84
N GLY A 82 -12.13 2.36 12.28
CA GLY A 82 -11.56 1.23 12.99
C GLY A 82 -10.03 1.12 12.88
N PRO A 83 -9.49 0.14 12.13
CA PRO A 83 -8.05 -0.11 12.04
C PRO A 83 -7.21 1.06 11.54
N GLY A 84 -7.76 2.00 10.76
CA GLY A 84 -7.03 3.13 10.20
C GLY A 84 -6.42 4.03 11.28
N GLN A 85 -7.12 4.27 12.39
CA GLN A 85 -6.56 5.02 13.51
C GLN A 85 -5.37 4.29 14.15
N SER A 86 -5.50 2.98 14.39
CA SER A 86 -4.41 2.18 14.96
C SER A 86 -3.21 2.10 14.03
N MET A 87 -3.46 2.07 12.72
CA MET A 87 -2.46 2.10 11.67
C MET A 87 -1.74 3.45 11.59
N TYR A 88 -2.46 4.57 11.67
CA TYR A 88 -1.86 5.91 11.73
C TYR A 88 -0.98 6.09 12.96
N LEU A 89 -1.45 5.63 14.13
CA LEU A 89 -0.66 5.67 15.36
C LEU A 89 0.58 4.79 15.27
N LEU A 90 0.49 3.64 14.59
CA LEU A 90 1.65 2.80 14.32
C LEU A 90 2.68 3.51 13.43
N TYR A 91 2.24 4.06 12.29
CA TYR A 91 3.11 4.82 11.39
C TYR A 91 3.77 5.99 12.13
N SER A 92 2.99 6.77 12.89
CA SER A 92 3.48 7.92 13.66
C SER A 92 4.52 7.51 14.72
N ALA A 93 4.28 6.40 15.41
CA ALA A 93 5.23 5.87 16.40
C ALA A 93 6.53 5.40 15.75
N LEU A 94 6.45 4.75 14.57
CA LEU A 94 7.64 4.34 13.81
C LEU A 94 8.43 5.56 13.31
N LYS A 95 7.76 6.54 12.69
CA LYS A 95 8.37 7.80 12.25
C LYS A 95 9.09 8.50 13.41
N CYS A 96 8.39 8.71 14.52
CA CYS A 96 8.95 9.32 15.71
C CYS A 96 10.17 8.55 16.24
N GLN A 97 10.09 7.22 16.30
CA GLN A 97 11.21 6.39 16.76
C GLN A 97 12.41 6.45 15.82
N THR A 98 12.19 6.49 14.51
CA THR A 98 13.24 6.59 13.49
C THR A 98 13.92 7.96 13.53
N GLU A 99 13.15 9.05 13.63
CA GLU A 99 13.66 10.44 13.63
C GLU A 99 14.35 10.88 14.93
N ARG A 100 14.22 10.10 16.01
CA ARG A 100 15.03 10.26 17.24
C ARG A 100 16.51 9.98 17.05
N GLY A 101 16.86 9.24 15.99
CA GLY A 101 18.24 8.92 15.65
C GLY A 101 18.66 9.54 14.32
N PRO A 102 19.96 9.51 14.00
CA PRO A 102 20.45 9.95 12.71
C PRO A 102 19.85 9.10 11.58
N ILE A 103 19.55 9.76 10.46
CA ILE A 103 19.05 9.16 9.22
C ILE A 103 19.95 9.65 8.09
N ASP A 104 20.47 8.72 7.29
CA ASP A 104 21.21 9.05 6.08
C ASP A 104 20.25 9.60 5.03
N ALA A 105 20.54 10.79 4.49
CA ALA A 105 19.64 11.50 3.58
C ALA A 105 19.68 10.93 2.15
N VAL A 106 20.69 10.12 1.83
CA VAL A 106 20.90 9.51 0.52
C VAL A 106 20.38 8.07 0.51
N THR A 107 20.75 7.24 1.50
CA THR A 107 20.34 5.83 1.55
C THR A 107 18.99 5.61 2.25
N GLY A 108 18.58 6.57 3.09
CA GLY A 108 17.40 6.46 3.93
C GLY A 108 17.58 5.49 5.10
N ASP A 109 18.81 5.04 5.38
CA ASP A 109 19.10 4.15 6.50
C ASP A 109 19.12 4.95 7.81
N ALA A 110 18.69 4.33 8.91
CA ALA A 110 18.48 5.02 10.18
C ALA A 110 19.14 4.28 11.34
N ARG A 111 19.48 5.01 12.42
CA ARG A 111 19.99 4.38 13.64
C ARG A 111 18.94 3.50 14.33
N TYR A 112 17.67 3.90 14.24
CA TYR A 112 16.53 3.20 14.83
C TYR A 112 15.58 2.74 13.73
N SER A 113 15.58 1.43 13.50
CA SER A 113 14.72 0.74 12.53
C SER A 113 14.33 -0.62 13.12
N LEU A 114 13.25 -1.23 12.63
CA LEU A 114 12.92 -2.63 12.91
C LEU A 114 13.54 -3.61 11.91
N ASN A 115 14.14 -3.10 10.82
CA ASN A 115 14.78 -3.90 9.80
C ASN A 115 16.30 -3.72 9.84
N GLU A 116 17.02 -4.83 9.97
CA GLU A 116 18.49 -4.84 10.00
C GLU A 116 19.12 -4.23 8.75
N SER A 117 18.52 -4.47 7.58
CA SER A 117 19.03 -3.94 6.30
C SER A 117 18.99 -2.41 6.21
N LYS A 118 18.22 -1.75 7.09
CA LYS A 118 18.06 -0.30 7.17
C LYS A 118 18.70 0.32 8.41
N LEU A 119 19.58 -0.42 9.09
CA LEU A 119 20.35 0.11 10.21
C LEU A 119 21.64 0.77 9.73
N LEU A 120 21.86 2.02 10.18
CA LEU A 120 23.16 2.67 10.02
C LEU A 120 24.25 1.87 10.71
N ARG A 121 25.24 1.43 9.94
CA ARG A 121 26.32 0.55 10.45
C ARG A 121 27.48 1.33 11.03
N ARG A 122 27.67 2.58 10.61
CA ARG A 122 28.76 3.44 11.07
C ARG A 122 28.54 3.92 12.51
N PRO A 123 29.57 3.90 13.38
CA PRO A 123 29.51 4.64 14.64
C PRO A 123 29.50 6.14 14.35
N LEU A 124 28.50 6.84 14.89
CA LEU A 124 28.33 8.29 14.73
C LEU A 124 28.20 8.92 16.11
N ASP A 125 29.09 9.87 16.39
CA ASP A 125 29.05 10.74 17.57
C ASP A 125 28.11 11.90 17.28
N VAL A 126 26.85 11.71 17.64
CA VAL A 126 25.76 12.66 17.35
C VAL A 126 25.29 13.29 18.65
N THR A 127 25.18 14.61 18.67
CA THR A 127 24.64 15.38 19.78
C THR A 127 23.24 15.89 19.44
N SER A 128 22.35 15.89 20.44
CA SER A 128 21.03 16.52 20.32
C SER A 128 21.16 18.01 20.59
N MET A 129 20.57 18.83 19.73
CA MET A 129 20.60 20.28 19.80
C MET A 129 19.17 20.83 19.84
N GLN A 130 18.96 21.88 20.61
CA GLN A 130 17.70 22.60 20.68
C GLN A 130 17.82 23.91 19.89
N LEU A 131 17.01 24.06 18.85
CA LEU A 131 16.91 25.27 18.05
C LEU A 131 15.68 26.07 18.48
N LEU A 132 15.87 27.38 18.67
CA LEU A 132 14.79 28.33 18.87
C LEU A 132 14.44 28.96 17.53
N VAL A 133 13.27 28.63 16.98
CA VAL A 133 12.81 29.13 15.69
C VAL A 133 11.79 30.23 15.92
N ILE A 134 12.09 31.43 15.41
CA ILE A 134 11.19 32.58 15.44
C ILE A 134 10.53 32.69 14.06
N PRO A 135 9.26 32.30 13.90
CA PRO A 135 8.56 32.45 12.64
C PRO A 135 8.35 33.93 12.30
N PHE A 136 8.50 34.29 11.02
CA PHE A 136 8.15 35.63 10.54
C PHE A 136 6.65 35.88 10.69
N ASP A 137 6.30 37.05 11.24
CA ASP A 137 4.97 37.58 11.58
C ASP A 137 3.81 36.80 10.94
N SER A 138 3.05 36.06 11.78
CA SER A 138 1.67 35.53 11.60
C SER A 138 1.37 34.28 12.45
N PHE A 139 2.38 33.62 13.03
CA PHE A 139 2.16 32.37 13.79
C PHE A 139 1.83 32.64 15.26
N LYS A 140 0.72 32.04 15.75
CA LYS A 140 0.23 32.19 17.13
C LYS A 140 1.17 31.58 18.19
N GLN A 141 2.07 30.67 17.80
CA GLN A 141 3.04 30.03 18.67
C GLN A 141 4.45 30.50 18.26
N SER A 142 4.95 31.50 18.98
CA SER A 142 6.33 31.98 18.85
C SER A 142 6.88 32.22 20.27
N PRO A 143 8.08 31.74 20.60
CA PRO A 143 9.02 31.00 19.76
C PRO A 143 8.74 29.49 19.70
N ILE A 144 9.13 28.83 18.60
CA ILE A 144 9.02 27.38 18.41
C ILE A 144 10.32 26.71 18.84
N ILE A 145 10.22 25.72 19.71
CA ILE A 145 11.37 24.93 20.18
C ILE A 145 11.47 23.66 19.34
N LEU A 146 12.58 23.49 18.62
CA LEU A 146 12.82 22.34 17.74
C LEU A 146 14.03 21.52 18.20
N TRP A 147 13.84 20.22 18.37
CA TRP A 147 14.93 19.28 18.67
C TRP A 147 15.49 18.68 17.39
N VAL A 148 16.80 18.84 17.16
CA VAL A 148 17.51 18.35 15.98
C VAL A 148 18.79 17.64 16.38
N LEU A 149 19.39 16.91 15.44
CA LEU A 149 20.67 16.25 15.62
C LEU A 149 21.78 17.04 14.92
N SER A 150 23.00 17.02 15.46
CA SER A 150 24.17 17.69 14.87
C SER A 150 24.51 17.24 13.44
N CYS A 151 24.03 16.06 13.05
CA CYS A 151 24.22 15.49 11.73
C CYS A 151 22.96 15.58 10.84
N ASP A 152 21.91 16.29 11.25
CA ASP A 152 20.74 16.48 10.37
C ASP A 152 21.10 17.44 9.23
N THR A 153 20.71 17.10 8.01
CA THR A 153 20.79 18.02 6.85
C THR A 153 19.79 19.18 7.01
N ILE A 154 20.01 20.28 6.29
CA ILE A 154 19.07 21.43 6.25
C ILE A 154 17.66 20.96 5.87
N SER A 155 17.54 20.05 4.89
CA SER A 155 16.25 19.50 4.49
C SER A 155 15.57 18.70 5.60
N GLN A 156 16.33 17.91 6.36
CA GLN A 156 15.78 17.16 7.51
C GLN A 156 15.35 18.09 8.65
N VAL A 157 16.11 19.15 8.93
CA VAL A 157 15.73 20.19 9.91
C VAL A 157 14.44 20.89 9.48
N ASN A 158 14.34 21.31 8.21
CA ASN A 158 13.14 21.94 7.64
C ASN A 158 11.92 21.01 7.76
N LYS A 159 12.08 19.71 7.48
CA LYS A 159 11.01 18.74 7.64
C LYS A 159 10.54 18.62 9.09
N LYS A 160 11.47 18.48 10.05
CA LYS A 160 11.15 18.43 11.49
C LYS A 160 10.43 19.72 11.94
N LEU A 161 10.82 20.87 11.41
CA LEU A 161 10.15 22.14 11.68
C LEU A 161 8.72 22.14 11.13
N LEU A 162 8.51 21.73 9.88
CA LEU A 162 7.18 21.64 9.27
C LEU A 162 6.28 20.66 10.02
N ASP A 163 6.80 19.50 10.43
CA ASP A 163 6.07 18.54 11.28
C ASP A 163 5.65 19.14 12.63
N THR A 164 6.47 20.04 13.18
CA THR A 164 6.17 20.73 14.46
C THR A 164 5.12 21.83 14.27
N ILE A 165 5.21 22.62 13.20
CA ILE A 165 4.27 23.71 12.90
C ILE A 165 2.89 23.16 12.51
N TYR A 166 2.88 22.12 11.68
CA TYR A 166 1.68 21.58 11.04
C TYR A 166 1.27 20.21 11.61
N SER A 167 1.50 20.00 12.91
CA SER A 167 1.27 18.69 13.56
C SER A 167 -0.16 18.15 13.41
N ASN A 168 -1.13 19.04 13.21
CA ASN A 168 -2.56 18.72 13.08
C ASN A 168 -3.09 18.87 11.65
N GLU A 169 -2.22 19.19 10.67
CA GLU A 169 -2.63 19.32 9.27
C GLU A 169 -2.18 18.11 8.44
N PRO A 170 -3.02 17.65 7.49
CA PRO A 170 -2.69 16.59 6.55
C PRO A 170 -1.41 16.93 5.76
N PHE A 171 -0.58 15.93 5.45
CA PHE A 171 0.72 16.19 4.81
C PHE A 171 0.59 16.94 3.48
N SER A 172 -0.40 16.62 2.65
CA SER A 172 -0.67 17.27 1.36
C SER A 172 -1.14 18.73 1.48
N ALA A 173 -1.74 19.11 2.60
CA ALA A 173 -2.24 20.47 2.85
C ALA A 173 -1.15 21.43 3.36
N ARG A 174 -0.01 20.88 3.80
CA ARG A 174 1.10 21.69 4.33
C ARG A 174 1.71 22.53 3.22
N LEU A 175 1.89 23.82 3.48
CA LEU A 175 2.49 24.75 2.53
C LEU A 175 3.89 24.28 2.11
N ALA A 176 4.02 23.76 0.88
CA ALA A 176 5.30 23.37 0.29
C ALA A 176 6.15 24.55 -0.22
N LYS A 177 5.66 25.80 -0.06
CA LYS A 177 6.33 27.01 -0.58
C LYS A 177 7.10 27.71 0.53
N LEU A 178 8.42 27.53 0.53
CA LEU A 178 9.34 28.46 1.19
C LEU A 178 9.20 29.83 0.51
N LYS A 179 8.91 30.87 1.32
CA LYS A 179 8.80 32.27 0.87
C LYS A 179 10.03 32.70 0.07
N CYS A 180 9.82 33.45 -1.00
CA CYS A 180 10.87 33.92 -1.91
C CYS A 180 11.29 35.35 -1.56
N LEU A 181 12.48 35.77 -2.02
CA LEU A 181 13.09 37.08 -1.74
C LEU A 181 12.18 38.31 -1.96
N ASN A 182 11.16 38.22 -2.82
CA ASN A 182 10.20 39.31 -3.04
C ASN A 182 9.35 39.65 -1.80
N ASP A 183 9.23 38.72 -0.86
CA ASP A 183 8.48 38.94 0.38
C ASP A 183 9.25 39.83 1.40
N TYR A 184 10.53 40.18 1.12
CA TYR A 184 11.45 40.90 2.03
C TYR A 184 11.89 42.30 1.56
N ASN A 185 11.44 42.78 0.40
CA ASN A 185 11.63 44.16 -0.09
C ASN A 185 13.09 44.70 -0.02
N ILE A 186 14.06 43.89 -0.45
CA ILE A 186 15.50 44.23 -0.39
C ILE A 186 15.89 45.14 -1.57
N LYS A 187 16.56 46.27 -1.30
CA LYS A 187 17.00 47.28 -2.30
C LYS A 187 18.49 47.16 -2.68
N GLU A 188 18.88 47.83 -3.77
CA GLU A 188 20.20 47.78 -4.42
C GLU A 188 21.40 47.98 -3.46
N ASN A 189 22.46 47.17 -3.68
CA ASN A 189 23.70 46.99 -2.91
C ASN A 189 23.66 46.07 -1.68
N ALA A 190 22.61 45.28 -1.48
CA ALA A 190 22.65 44.15 -0.54
C ALA A 190 23.39 42.94 -1.14
N LEU A 191 24.48 42.49 -0.51
CA LEU A 191 25.16 41.25 -0.88
C LEU A 191 24.34 40.05 -0.40
N LEU A 192 23.64 39.42 -1.33
CA LEU A 192 22.87 38.20 -1.12
C LEU A 192 23.49 37.06 -1.90
N THR A 193 23.74 35.94 -1.22
CA THR A 193 24.13 34.68 -1.85
C THR A 193 23.20 33.58 -1.35
N MET A 194 22.25 33.16 -2.19
CA MET A 194 21.86 31.77 -2.45
C MET A 194 20.83 31.74 -3.58
N LYS A 195 20.99 30.77 -4.49
CA LYS A 195 20.20 30.63 -5.72
C LYS A 195 18.97 29.74 -5.51
N PRO A 196 17.79 30.13 -6.01
CA PRO A 196 16.60 29.28 -6.05
C PRO A 196 16.57 28.43 -7.33
N THR A 197 16.18 27.17 -7.22
CA THR A 197 15.76 26.35 -8.36
C THR A 197 14.25 26.50 -8.54
N SER A 198 13.84 27.05 -9.68
CA SER A 198 12.44 27.25 -10.07
C SER A 198 11.66 25.94 -10.18
N ALA A 199 10.35 26.00 -9.90
CA ALA A 199 9.35 24.93 -9.85
C ALA A 199 9.17 24.01 -11.10
N ASN A 200 10.11 24.00 -12.06
CA ASN A 200 10.22 23.02 -13.14
C ASN A 200 11.45 22.09 -13.01
N SER A 201 12.19 22.14 -11.89
CA SER A 201 13.40 21.32 -11.69
C SER A 201 13.16 19.96 -11.04
N HIS A 202 11.97 19.66 -10.51
CA HIS A 202 11.68 18.32 -9.99
C HIS A 202 11.57 17.26 -11.10
N GLN A 203 11.40 17.65 -12.36
CA GLN A 203 11.46 16.73 -13.50
C GLN A 203 12.86 16.54 -14.09
N LYS A 204 13.90 17.26 -13.61
CA LYS A 204 15.28 17.11 -14.14
C LYS A 204 16.24 16.32 -13.25
N TYR A 205 15.87 15.98 -12.01
CA TYR A 205 16.75 15.22 -11.12
C TYR A 205 16.34 13.75 -10.90
N PHE A 206 15.20 13.32 -11.44
CA PHE A 206 14.80 11.90 -11.40
C PHE A 206 14.37 11.29 -12.75
N GLY A 207 14.62 11.97 -13.88
CA GLY A 207 14.29 11.38 -15.18
C GLY A 207 14.75 12.18 -16.40
N LYS A 208 16.02 12.04 -16.78
CA LYS A 208 16.51 12.14 -18.16
C LYS A 208 17.97 11.69 -18.23
N ALA A 209 18.19 10.36 -18.20
CA ALA A 209 19.32 9.78 -18.88
C ALA A 209 19.00 9.74 -20.39
N SER A 210 18.99 10.90 -21.04
CA SER A 210 19.08 10.98 -22.49
C SER A 210 19.70 12.32 -22.91
N ASN A 211 20.96 12.19 -23.34
CA ASN A 211 21.72 13.09 -24.19
C ASN A 211 21.99 14.51 -23.67
N SER A 212 22.97 14.63 -22.78
CA SER A 212 23.96 15.71 -22.86
C SER A 212 25.34 15.14 -22.53
N LYS A 213 26.24 15.12 -23.53
CA LYS A 213 27.66 14.75 -23.36
C LYS A 213 28.33 15.79 -22.44
N SER A 214 28.46 15.46 -21.16
CA SER A 214 29.44 16.07 -20.27
C SER A 214 30.44 14.99 -19.90
N ASP A 215 31.68 15.16 -20.37
CA ASP A 215 32.78 14.21 -20.32
C ASP A 215 33.42 14.12 -18.91
N GLY A 216 32.62 13.82 -17.89
CA GLY A 216 33.07 13.62 -16.51
C GLY A 216 32.22 12.57 -15.77
N PRO A 217 32.79 11.83 -14.81
CA PRO A 217 32.03 10.83 -14.07
C PRO A 217 30.87 11.49 -13.29
N PRO A 218 29.70 10.82 -13.15
CA PRO A 218 28.58 11.37 -12.42
C PRO A 218 28.99 11.67 -10.97
N ILE A 219 28.79 12.92 -10.53
CA ILE A 219 29.08 13.35 -9.16
C ILE A 219 28.17 12.57 -8.20
N GLN A 220 28.79 11.76 -7.33
CA GLN A 220 28.09 10.97 -6.32
C GLN A 220 28.08 11.73 -4.98
N TYR A 221 26.88 11.99 -4.45
CA TYR A 221 26.70 12.62 -3.13
C TYR A 221 26.59 11.54 -2.04
N TYR A 222 27.08 11.83 -0.83
CA TYR A 222 26.92 10.99 0.36
C TYR A 222 26.56 11.85 1.58
N HIS A 223 25.89 11.26 2.57
CA HIS A 223 25.58 11.95 3.83
C HIS A 223 26.39 11.34 5.00
N LEU A 224 25.96 10.20 5.53
CA LEU A 224 26.55 9.53 6.68
C LEU A 224 27.34 8.28 6.27
N GLU A 225 26.84 7.55 5.26
CA GLU A 225 27.50 6.38 4.68
C GLU A 225 28.16 6.73 3.34
N GLN A 226 29.48 6.57 3.26
CA GLN A 226 30.21 6.72 2.00
C GLN A 226 30.05 5.44 1.16
N PRO A 227 29.76 5.55 -0.15
CA PRO A 227 29.76 4.39 -1.04
C PRO A 227 31.12 3.70 -0.97
N ARG A 228 31.14 2.38 -0.73
CA ARG A 228 32.40 1.61 -0.77
C ARG A 228 33.00 1.76 -2.17
N SER A 229 34.17 2.41 -2.27
CA SER A 229 34.90 2.59 -3.52
C SER A 229 35.26 1.23 -4.13
N ARG A 230 35.13 1.10 -5.45
CA ARG A 230 35.46 -0.11 -6.22
C ARG A 230 36.94 -0.53 -6.13
N GLU A 231 37.81 0.29 -5.53
CA GLU A 231 39.27 0.11 -5.53
C GLU A 231 39.80 -0.78 -4.40
N ASN A 232 39.00 -1.12 -3.38
CA ASN A 232 39.43 -2.03 -2.30
C ASN A 232 39.14 -3.51 -2.57
N ARG A 233 39.25 -3.96 -3.83
CA ARG A 233 39.15 -5.39 -4.20
C ARG A 233 40.48 -6.11 -4.34
N ILE A 234 41.60 -5.46 -4.01
CA ILE A 234 42.92 -6.10 -4.02
C ILE A 234 43.54 -5.91 -2.65
N GLY A 235 43.39 -6.92 -1.78
CA GLY A 235 44.04 -6.95 -0.48
C GLY A 235 43.25 -7.72 0.57
N THR A 236 43.57 -9.01 0.67
CA THR A 236 43.27 -9.96 1.77
C THR A 236 41.80 -10.23 2.09
N GLU A 237 41.39 -11.45 1.71
CA GLU A 237 40.25 -12.18 2.25
C GLU A 237 40.29 -12.19 3.78
N ASP A 238 39.52 -11.28 4.39
CA ASP A 238 38.86 -11.50 5.67
C ASP A 238 37.41 -11.11 5.46
N ASP A 239 36.68 -12.05 4.87
CA ASP A 239 35.23 -11.99 4.69
C ASP A 239 34.58 -12.08 6.09
N PRO A 240 33.93 -11.04 6.63
CA PRO A 240 33.07 -11.23 7.78
C PRO A 240 31.73 -11.74 7.26
N THR A 241 31.74 -12.93 6.65
CA THR A 241 30.58 -13.84 6.61
C THR A 241 30.44 -14.54 7.97
N SER A 242 30.68 -13.81 9.07
CA SER A 242 30.24 -14.22 10.39
C SER A 242 28.76 -13.89 10.53
N THR A 243 27.97 -14.95 10.51
CA THR A 243 26.54 -15.15 10.70
C THR A 243 25.93 -14.59 12.00
N SER A 244 26.52 -13.55 12.61
CA SER A 244 25.97 -12.88 13.77
C SER A 244 25.93 -11.36 13.56
N ILE A 245 24.73 -10.79 13.75
CA ILE A 245 24.55 -9.35 13.88
C ILE A 245 25.44 -8.87 15.04
N PRO A 246 26.33 -7.89 14.84
CA PRO A 246 27.07 -7.29 15.95
C PRO A 246 26.10 -6.85 17.06
N GLU A 247 26.40 -7.19 18.31
CA GLU A 247 25.50 -7.07 19.48
C GLU A 247 24.87 -5.67 19.62
N ILE A 248 25.60 -4.63 19.20
CA ILE A 248 25.14 -3.25 19.17
C ILE A 248 23.91 -3.04 18.27
N PHE A 249 23.83 -3.70 17.11
CA PHE A 249 22.69 -3.57 16.21
C PHE A 249 21.48 -4.38 16.71
N LEU A 250 21.73 -5.55 17.32
CA LEU A 250 20.67 -6.30 17.98
C LEU A 250 20.03 -5.49 19.10
N THR A 251 20.85 -4.80 19.89
CA THR A 251 20.39 -3.89 20.95
C THR A 251 19.52 -2.77 20.37
N ARG A 252 19.97 -2.12 19.28
CA ARG A 252 19.19 -1.07 18.58
C ARG A 252 17.84 -1.59 18.05
N LEU A 253 17.80 -2.80 17.49
CA LEU A 253 16.55 -3.45 17.03
C LEU A 253 15.61 -3.69 18.20
N LEU A 254 16.12 -4.24 19.31
CA LEU A 254 15.33 -4.54 20.52
C LEU A 254 14.79 -3.26 21.17
N THR A 255 15.61 -2.22 21.28
CA THR A 255 15.17 -0.91 21.78
C THR A 255 14.08 -0.32 20.89
N SER A 256 14.30 -0.30 19.58
CA SER A 256 13.32 0.23 18.62
C SER A 256 12.00 -0.53 18.70
N LYS A 257 12.06 -1.87 18.75
CA LYS A 257 10.89 -2.73 18.96
C LYS A 257 10.19 -2.42 20.28
N GLY A 258 10.94 -2.27 21.37
CA GLY A 258 10.41 -1.98 22.70
C GLY A 258 9.58 -0.70 22.71
N MET A 259 10.07 0.36 22.07
CA MET A 259 9.42 1.68 22.01
C MET A 259 8.09 1.64 21.24
N VAL A 260 8.02 0.86 20.15
CA VAL A 260 6.80 0.81 19.31
C VAL A 260 5.87 -0.36 19.63
N LYS A 261 6.24 -1.23 20.58
CA LYS A 261 5.53 -2.48 20.91
C LYS A 261 4.04 -2.29 21.18
N LYS A 262 3.66 -1.23 21.90
CA LYS A 262 2.24 -0.94 22.22
C LYS A 262 1.42 -0.64 20.97
N PHE A 263 1.99 0.09 20.02
CA PHE A 263 1.34 0.48 18.76
C PHE A 263 1.23 -0.71 17.81
N VAL A 264 2.31 -1.49 17.67
CA VAL A 264 2.28 -2.77 16.91
C VAL A 264 1.22 -3.71 17.50
N GLY A 265 1.18 -3.83 18.82
CA GLY A 265 0.18 -4.64 19.52
C GLY A 265 -1.25 -4.20 19.23
N ARG A 266 -1.55 -2.90 19.37
CA ARG A 266 -2.89 -2.37 19.10
C ARG A 266 -3.30 -2.52 17.64
N PHE A 267 -2.39 -2.24 16.71
CA PHE A 267 -2.65 -2.43 15.29
C PHE A 267 -2.96 -3.90 14.96
N LEU A 268 -2.12 -4.85 15.39
CA LEU A 268 -2.39 -6.27 15.13
C LEU A 268 -3.67 -6.76 15.82
N GLU A 269 -3.97 -6.28 17.03
CA GLU A 269 -5.22 -6.57 17.72
C GLU A 269 -6.45 -6.03 16.95
N SER A 270 -6.33 -4.86 16.29
CA SER A 270 -7.39 -4.32 15.42
C SER A 270 -7.59 -5.14 14.14
N VAL A 271 -6.52 -5.67 13.54
CA VAL A 271 -6.58 -6.49 12.32
C VAL A 271 -7.21 -7.86 12.56
N ILE A 272 -7.00 -8.44 13.75
CA ILE A 272 -7.56 -9.75 14.14
C ILE A 272 -8.89 -9.64 14.90
N TYR A 273 -9.43 -8.42 15.04
CA TYR A 273 -10.66 -8.14 15.79
C TYR A 273 -10.65 -8.75 17.21
N ALA A 274 -9.53 -8.59 17.92
CA ALA A 274 -9.44 -9.02 19.30
C ALA A 274 -10.07 -7.99 20.23
N LYS A 275 -10.59 -8.47 21.38
CA LYS A 275 -11.13 -7.66 22.48
C LYS A 275 -12.40 -6.89 22.09
N SER A 276 -12.30 -5.57 21.90
CA SER A 276 -13.40 -4.60 21.73
C SER A 276 -13.74 -4.29 20.27
N PHE A 277 -13.09 -4.96 19.32
CA PHE A 277 -13.34 -4.77 17.90
C PHE A 277 -14.32 -5.82 17.41
N GLU A 278 -15.44 -5.39 16.84
CA GLU A 278 -16.38 -6.28 16.16
C GLU A 278 -15.91 -6.56 14.74
N CYS A 279 -16.06 -7.81 14.30
CA CYS A 279 -15.70 -8.20 12.95
C CYS A 279 -16.67 -7.57 11.94
N PRO A 280 -16.18 -6.83 10.93
CA PRO A 280 -17.05 -6.19 9.96
C PRO A 280 -17.96 -7.21 9.25
N PRO A 281 -19.24 -6.87 9.02
CA PRO A 281 -20.19 -7.67 8.26
C PRO A 281 -19.61 -8.19 6.93
N LEU A 282 -18.89 -7.34 6.20
CA LEU A 282 -18.20 -7.68 4.95
C LEU A 282 -17.23 -8.84 5.09
N LEU A 283 -16.36 -8.81 6.11
CA LEU A 283 -15.35 -9.86 6.28
C LEU A 283 -16.00 -11.18 6.67
N SER A 284 -16.98 -11.15 7.57
CA SER A 284 -17.74 -12.33 7.97
C SER A 284 -18.48 -12.95 6.79
N PHE A 285 -19.19 -12.13 6.00
CA PHE A 285 -19.92 -12.56 4.80
C PHE A 285 -18.99 -13.24 3.78
N VAL A 286 -17.87 -12.60 3.43
CA VAL A 286 -16.90 -13.17 2.48
C VAL A 286 -16.31 -14.49 3.00
N PHE A 287 -16.02 -14.57 4.29
CA PHE A 287 -15.48 -15.79 4.89
C PHE A 287 -16.51 -16.93 4.92
N HIS A 288 -17.78 -16.63 5.19
CA HIS A 288 -18.86 -17.61 5.09
C HIS A 288 -19.08 -18.04 3.64
N ALA A 289 -19.01 -17.13 2.68
CA ALA A 289 -19.12 -17.44 1.26
C ALA A 289 -18.02 -18.43 0.82
N PHE A 290 -16.77 -18.26 1.27
CA PHE A 290 -15.71 -19.24 0.99
C PHE A 290 -15.99 -20.63 1.56
N ASP A 291 -16.60 -20.71 2.75
CA ASP A 291 -17.01 -21.99 3.31
C ASP A 291 -18.16 -22.61 2.50
N GLU A 292 -19.13 -21.81 2.07
CA GLU A 292 -20.24 -22.29 1.23
C GLU A 292 -19.76 -22.77 -0.14
N ILE A 293 -18.85 -22.05 -0.79
CA ILE A 293 -18.25 -22.46 -2.07
C ILE A 293 -17.54 -23.82 -1.90
N ALA A 294 -16.78 -23.99 -0.82
CA ALA A 294 -16.11 -25.26 -0.55
C ALA A 294 -17.12 -26.41 -0.34
N ILE A 295 -18.20 -26.16 0.41
CA ILE A 295 -19.26 -27.15 0.65
C ILE A 295 -19.98 -27.52 -0.64
N ARG A 296 -20.39 -26.53 -1.46
CA ARG A 296 -21.07 -26.76 -2.74
C ARG A 296 -20.25 -27.59 -3.71
N ASN A 297 -18.92 -27.49 -3.64
CA ASN A 297 -17.98 -28.24 -4.45
C ASN A 297 -17.52 -29.56 -3.81
N ASN A 298 -18.13 -30.00 -2.70
CA ASN A 298 -17.72 -31.19 -1.94
C ASN A 298 -16.24 -31.19 -1.52
N PHE A 299 -15.66 -30.00 -1.30
CA PHE A 299 -14.26 -29.83 -0.96
C PHE A 299 -14.05 -29.81 0.56
N MET A 300 -13.55 -30.92 1.11
CA MET A 300 -13.49 -31.15 2.57
C MET A 300 -12.23 -30.59 3.26
N ASN A 301 -11.24 -30.07 2.52
CA ASN A 301 -9.98 -29.60 3.09
C ASN A 301 -10.13 -28.21 3.74
N LYS A 302 -10.50 -28.20 5.02
CA LYS A 302 -10.64 -26.98 5.84
C LYS A 302 -9.36 -26.14 5.95
N MET A 303 -8.18 -26.77 5.85
CA MET A 303 -6.90 -26.04 5.90
C MET A 303 -6.67 -25.21 4.64
N ALA A 304 -7.06 -25.73 3.48
CA ALA A 304 -6.99 -24.99 2.21
C ALA A 304 -7.98 -23.82 2.19
N VAL A 305 -9.23 -24.03 2.63
CA VAL A 305 -10.23 -22.93 2.74
C VAL A 305 -9.76 -21.85 3.71
N ARG A 306 -9.18 -22.25 4.85
CA ARG A 306 -8.51 -21.30 5.77
C ARG A 306 -7.40 -20.54 5.06
N SER A 307 -6.62 -21.19 4.18
CA SER A 307 -5.59 -20.50 3.40
C SER A 307 -6.20 -19.45 2.46
N TRP A 308 -7.35 -19.68 1.83
CA TRP A 308 -8.01 -18.68 0.99
C TRP A 308 -8.34 -17.42 1.78
N LYS A 309 -8.94 -17.60 2.96
CA LYS A 309 -9.28 -16.52 3.90
C LYS A 309 -8.05 -15.72 4.32
N VAL A 310 -6.97 -16.42 4.70
CA VAL A 310 -5.70 -15.79 5.10
C VAL A 310 -5.05 -15.06 3.93
N ASN A 311 -5.00 -15.67 2.75
CA ASN A 311 -4.37 -15.08 1.58
C ASN A 311 -5.11 -13.81 1.15
N LEU A 312 -6.43 -13.81 1.11
CA LEU A 312 -7.22 -12.60 0.86
C LEU A 312 -6.96 -11.53 1.92
N TRP A 313 -7.22 -11.85 3.19
CA TRP A 313 -7.23 -10.86 4.26
C TRP A 313 -5.83 -10.31 4.57
N ILE A 314 -4.83 -11.17 4.63
CA ILE A 314 -3.48 -10.77 5.05
C ILE A 314 -2.62 -10.43 3.85
N LEU A 315 -2.52 -11.31 2.84
CA LEU A 315 -1.59 -11.08 1.73
C LEU A 315 -2.11 -10.02 0.76
N ARG A 316 -3.39 -10.08 0.37
CA ARG A 316 -3.94 -9.18 -0.64
C ARG A 316 -4.39 -7.85 -0.08
N PHE A 317 -4.96 -7.84 1.12
CA PHE A 317 -5.43 -6.62 1.75
C PHE A 317 -4.38 -5.96 2.66
N TRP A 318 -4.08 -6.52 3.83
CA TRP A 318 -3.24 -5.81 4.82
C TRP A 318 -1.78 -5.62 4.45
N VAL A 319 -1.12 -6.62 3.87
CA VAL A 319 0.27 -6.48 3.42
C VAL A 319 0.37 -5.40 2.33
N ASN A 320 -0.64 -5.33 1.45
CA ASN A 320 -0.70 -4.30 0.40
C ASN A 320 -0.89 -2.89 0.99
N ILE A 321 -1.80 -2.73 1.95
CA ILE A 321 -2.02 -1.44 2.64
C ILE A 321 -0.76 -1.00 3.40
N LEU A 322 -0.11 -1.89 4.14
CA LEU A 322 1.11 -1.54 4.88
C LEU A 322 2.29 -1.20 3.97
N SER A 323 2.35 -1.80 2.78
CA SER A 323 3.38 -1.50 1.78
C SER A 323 3.12 -0.17 1.06
N ASN A 324 1.85 0.24 1.00
CA ASN A 324 1.35 1.43 0.32
C ASN A 324 0.53 2.28 1.29
N ILE A 325 1.16 2.66 2.40
CA ILE A 325 0.50 3.34 3.53
C ILE A 325 -0.12 4.69 3.13
N ASP A 326 0.50 5.33 2.14
CA ASP A 326 0.12 6.58 1.50
C ASP A 326 -1.17 6.49 0.66
N TYR A 327 -1.66 5.28 0.36
CA TYR A 327 -2.96 5.11 -0.29
C TYR A 327 -4.12 5.34 0.68
N VAL A 328 -3.87 5.19 1.99
CA VAL A 328 -4.91 5.32 3.03
C VAL A 328 -4.65 6.53 3.93
N LEU A 329 -3.38 6.86 4.19
CA LEU A 329 -2.99 7.95 5.07
C LEU A 329 -2.27 9.04 4.28
N ASP A 330 -2.64 10.30 4.49
CA ASP A 330 -1.92 11.45 3.94
C ASP A 330 -0.64 11.72 4.76
N VAL A 331 0.40 10.91 4.50
CA VAL A 331 1.68 10.91 5.21
C VAL A 331 2.85 10.82 4.24
N GLU A 332 4.00 11.34 4.65
CA GLU A 332 5.23 11.24 3.87
C GLU A 332 5.84 9.83 3.92
N ARG A 333 6.34 9.33 2.80
CA ARG A 333 7.06 8.04 2.77
C ARG A 333 8.51 8.21 3.25
N ILE A 334 8.91 7.40 4.24
CA ILE A 334 10.29 7.41 4.78
C ILE A 334 10.85 5.99 4.61
N PRO A 335 11.96 5.78 3.88
CA PRO A 335 12.45 4.43 3.56
C PRO A 335 12.68 3.52 4.78
N ALA A 336 13.24 4.03 5.88
CA ALA A 336 13.43 3.26 7.11
C ALA A 336 12.10 2.89 7.81
N VAL A 337 11.09 3.76 7.73
CA VAL A 337 9.74 3.51 8.28
C VAL A 337 9.03 2.46 7.42
N ASP A 338 9.06 2.61 6.10
CA ASP A 338 8.49 1.66 5.15
C ASP A 338 9.08 0.25 5.34
N SER A 339 10.39 0.18 5.52
CA SER A 339 11.09 -1.08 5.79
C SER A 339 10.69 -1.69 7.15
N SER A 340 10.39 -0.85 8.14
CA SER A 340 9.88 -1.29 9.44
C SER A 340 8.42 -1.77 9.36
N LEU A 341 7.58 -1.12 8.56
CA LEU A 341 6.22 -1.56 8.25
C LEU A 341 6.23 -2.91 7.52
N ALA A 342 7.16 -3.14 6.59
CA ALA A 342 7.33 -4.43 5.92
C ALA A 342 7.68 -5.57 6.90
N VAL A 343 8.51 -5.30 7.91
CA VAL A 343 8.79 -6.27 8.99
C VAL A 343 7.52 -6.61 9.80
N ILE A 344 6.69 -5.61 10.10
CA ILE A 344 5.42 -5.81 10.81
C ILE A 344 4.42 -6.58 9.94
N ALA A 345 4.34 -6.26 8.65
CA ALA A 345 3.51 -6.98 7.69
C ALA A 345 3.92 -8.46 7.60
N GLN A 346 5.22 -8.75 7.52
CA GLN A 346 5.73 -10.13 7.53
C GLN A 346 5.45 -10.85 8.85
N THR A 347 5.54 -10.15 9.99
CA THR A 347 5.20 -10.69 11.31
C THR A 347 3.73 -11.13 11.37
N MET A 348 2.84 -10.34 10.78
CA MET A 348 1.42 -10.66 10.64
C MET A 348 1.19 -11.88 9.73
N VAL A 349 1.88 -11.97 8.59
CA VAL A 349 1.86 -13.17 7.74
C VAL A 349 2.26 -14.42 8.53
N ASP A 350 3.35 -14.35 9.30
CA ASP A 350 3.82 -15.46 10.12
C ASP A 350 2.86 -15.80 11.28
N ALA A 351 2.12 -14.82 11.80
CA ALA A 351 1.09 -15.03 12.83
C ALA A 351 -0.17 -15.72 12.29
N PHE A 352 -0.53 -15.53 11.03
CA PHE A 352 -1.66 -16.20 10.38
C PHE A 352 -1.28 -17.53 9.71
N SER A 353 0.02 -17.81 9.54
CA SER A 353 0.50 -19.08 9.01
C SER A 353 0.23 -20.26 9.95
N ASN A 354 -0.12 -21.41 9.37
CA ASN A 354 -0.28 -22.68 10.09
C ASN A 354 1.08 -23.39 10.35
N THR A 355 2.18 -22.90 9.78
CA THR A 355 3.50 -23.53 9.92
C THR A 355 4.14 -23.21 11.27
N ASN A 356 4.41 -24.22 12.08
CA ASN A 356 5.16 -24.08 13.33
C ASN A 356 6.66 -24.07 13.06
N TYR A 357 7.19 -22.93 12.61
CA TYR A 357 8.63 -22.74 12.47
C TYR A 357 9.30 -22.69 13.85
N LYS A 358 10.33 -23.51 14.04
CA LYS A 358 11.32 -23.30 15.12
C LYS A 358 12.30 -22.24 14.64
N PHE A 359 12.18 -21.02 15.16
CA PHE A 359 13.12 -19.96 14.82
C PHE A 359 14.50 -20.31 15.41
N GLY A 360 15.50 -20.41 14.54
CA GLY A 360 16.88 -20.73 14.87
C GLY A 360 17.83 -19.59 14.52
N LYS A 361 19.13 -19.79 14.75
CA LYS A 361 20.16 -18.76 14.49
C LYS A 361 20.22 -18.30 13.03
N GLU A 362 19.81 -19.13 12.08
CA GLU A 362 19.76 -18.81 10.64
C GLU A 362 18.46 -18.11 10.20
N SER A 363 17.50 -17.94 11.11
CA SER A 363 16.27 -17.21 10.78
C SER A 363 16.55 -15.71 10.62
N PRO A 364 15.87 -15.02 9.69
CA PRO A 364 16.01 -13.57 9.55
C PRO A 364 15.80 -12.85 10.87
N SER A 365 16.63 -11.83 11.11
CA SER A 365 16.66 -11.05 12.35
C SER A 365 15.31 -10.45 12.72
N SER A 366 14.54 -10.02 11.70
CA SER A 366 13.17 -9.55 11.84
C SER A 366 12.21 -10.61 12.40
N LYS A 367 12.37 -11.89 12.04
CA LYS A 367 11.56 -12.99 12.56
C LYS A 367 11.93 -13.35 13.99
N LEU A 368 13.23 -13.38 14.29
CA LEU A 368 13.72 -13.57 15.65
C LEU A 368 13.24 -12.44 16.58
N LEU A 369 13.22 -11.21 16.07
CA LEU A 369 12.76 -10.03 16.80
C LEU A 369 11.33 -10.21 17.31
N PHE A 370 10.41 -10.79 16.53
CA PHE A 370 8.99 -10.95 16.88
C PHE A 370 8.56 -12.38 17.27
N ALA A 371 9.48 -13.34 17.38
CA ALA A 371 9.16 -14.76 17.61
C ALA A 371 8.20 -15.03 18.80
N LYS A 372 8.44 -14.36 19.94
CA LYS A 372 7.56 -14.49 21.13
C LYS A 372 6.16 -13.91 20.89
N ASP A 373 6.07 -12.80 20.17
CA ASP A 373 4.80 -12.13 19.88
C ASP A 373 3.99 -12.93 18.85
N ILE A 374 4.64 -13.51 17.83
CA ILE A 374 3.99 -14.40 16.84
C ILE A 374 3.25 -15.55 17.54
N LYS A 375 3.87 -16.21 18.52
CA LYS A 375 3.22 -17.28 19.29
C LYS A 375 1.96 -16.78 20.01
N ARG A 376 2.01 -15.57 20.58
CA ARG A 376 0.85 -14.94 21.23
C ARG A 376 -0.26 -14.59 20.23
N TYR A 377 0.10 -14.02 19.08
CA TYR A 377 -0.87 -13.66 18.06
C TYR A 377 -1.55 -14.89 17.44
N ARG A 378 -0.85 -16.00 17.25
CA ARG A 378 -1.45 -17.26 16.77
C ARG A 378 -2.62 -17.73 17.63
N MET A 379 -2.53 -17.60 18.94
CA MET A 379 -3.65 -17.94 19.84
C MET A 379 -4.85 -17.03 19.61
N GLN A 380 -4.63 -15.73 19.40
CA GLN A 380 -5.69 -14.77 19.11
C GLN A 380 -6.29 -14.98 17.72
N VAL A 381 -5.47 -15.29 16.71
CA VAL A 381 -5.92 -15.64 15.36
C VAL A 381 -6.81 -16.89 15.39
N ALA A 382 -6.47 -17.90 16.20
CA ALA A 382 -7.33 -19.07 16.37
C ALA A 382 -8.69 -18.72 17.01
N HIS A 383 -8.73 -17.72 17.90
CA HIS A 383 -10.00 -17.21 18.44
C HIS A 383 -10.78 -16.41 17.39
N PHE A 384 -10.11 -15.53 16.64
CA PHE A 384 -10.70 -14.76 15.54
C PHE A 384 -11.47 -15.66 14.56
N PHE A 385 -10.84 -16.71 14.03
CA PHE A 385 -11.52 -17.61 13.10
C PHE A 385 -12.69 -18.39 13.73
N ARG A 386 -12.63 -18.69 15.03
CA ARG A 386 -13.76 -19.30 15.75
C ARG A 386 -14.92 -18.32 15.90
N ASN A 387 -14.64 -17.06 16.22
CA ASN A 387 -15.67 -16.03 16.36
C ASN A 387 -16.34 -15.73 15.01
N VAL A 388 -15.57 -15.60 13.94
CA VAL A 388 -16.14 -15.42 12.59
C VAL A 388 -17.00 -16.61 12.19
N ALA A 389 -16.55 -17.85 12.47
CA ALA A 389 -17.35 -19.03 12.18
C ALA A 389 -18.65 -19.13 13.02
N ALA A 390 -18.65 -18.57 14.23
CA ALA A 390 -19.82 -18.52 15.11
C ALA A 390 -20.74 -17.31 14.87
N SER A 391 -20.28 -16.31 14.11
CA SER A 391 -21.08 -15.11 13.81
C SER A 391 -22.32 -15.45 12.99
N PRO A 392 -23.44 -14.73 13.19
CA PRO A 392 -24.66 -14.96 12.43
C PRO A 392 -24.41 -14.71 10.94
N ARG A 393 -24.99 -15.55 10.08
CA ARG A 393 -24.92 -15.36 8.64
C ARG A 393 -25.82 -14.20 8.24
N LEU A 394 -25.26 -13.24 7.51
CA LEU A 394 -26.00 -12.14 6.91
C LEU A 394 -26.78 -12.66 5.70
N SER A 395 -28.03 -12.20 5.56
CA SER A 395 -28.79 -12.46 4.34
C SER A 395 -28.16 -11.71 3.16
N VAL A 396 -28.37 -12.21 1.94
CA VAL A 396 -27.85 -11.56 0.72
C VAL A 396 -28.46 -10.16 0.57
N GLU A 397 -29.74 -9.99 0.88
CA GLU A 397 -30.41 -8.69 0.82
C GLU A 397 -29.85 -7.67 1.83
N ASP A 398 -29.63 -8.10 3.08
CA ASP A 398 -29.04 -7.23 4.11
C ASP A 398 -27.59 -6.88 3.77
N PHE A 399 -26.85 -7.81 3.17
CA PHE A 399 -25.50 -7.55 2.71
C PHE A 399 -25.46 -6.53 1.56
N HIS A 400 -26.36 -6.64 0.58
CA HIS A 400 -26.46 -5.63 -0.48
C HIS A 400 -26.83 -4.25 0.05
N ARG A 401 -27.75 -4.18 1.03
CA ARG A 401 -28.08 -2.92 1.71
C ARG A 401 -26.86 -2.32 2.40
N TYR A 402 -26.09 -3.16 3.11
CA TYR A 402 -24.86 -2.74 3.77
C TYR A 402 -23.83 -2.18 2.76
N ILE A 403 -23.58 -2.88 1.65
CA ILE A 403 -22.61 -2.44 0.63
C ILE A 403 -23.04 -1.14 -0.04
N ALA A 404 -24.33 -1.00 -0.37
CA ALA A 404 -24.84 0.22 -1.00
C ALA A 404 -24.60 1.46 -0.13
N ILE A 405 -24.78 1.34 1.19
CA ILE A 405 -24.49 2.43 2.13
C ILE A 405 -22.98 2.68 2.21
N SER A 406 -22.17 1.62 2.37
CA SER A 406 -20.72 1.75 2.58
C SER A 406 -19.91 2.23 1.37
N THR A 407 -20.56 2.40 0.22
CA THR A 407 -19.92 2.82 -1.03
C THR A 407 -20.51 4.09 -1.64
N GLU A 408 -21.50 4.70 -0.97
CA GLU A 408 -22.16 5.93 -1.42
C GLU A 408 -21.14 7.08 -1.57
N ASP A 409 -20.23 7.23 -0.59
CA ASP A 409 -19.15 8.22 -0.60
C ASP A 409 -18.10 8.01 -1.69
N VAL A 410 -18.00 6.80 -2.24
CA VAL A 410 -16.96 6.41 -3.22
C VAL A 410 -17.39 6.72 -4.65
N CYS A 411 -18.70 6.85 -4.89
CA CYS A 411 -19.28 7.04 -6.22
C CYS A 411 -19.24 8.51 -6.65
N ASP A 412 -18.06 9.02 -7.04
CA ASP A 412 -17.96 10.27 -7.79
C ASP A 412 -18.29 10.02 -9.28
N GLY A 413 -19.42 10.55 -9.73
CA GLY A 413 -19.89 10.39 -11.12
C GLY A 413 -18.87 10.83 -12.19
N LYS A 414 -17.95 11.75 -11.88
CA LYS A 414 -16.89 12.14 -12.84
C LYS A 414 -15.83 11.05 -13.00
N ILE A 415 -15.46 10.39 -11.90
CA ILE A 415 -14.50 9.29 -11.91
C ILE A 415 -15.11 8.10 -12.65
N HIS A 416 -16.39 7.82 -12.39
CA HIS A 416 -17.13 6.74 -13.03
C HIS A 416 -17.12 6.85 -14.57
N CYS A 417 -17.47 8.02 -15.14
CA CYS A 417 -17.47 8.21 -16.59
C CYS A 417 -16.08 8.05 -17.23
N ALA A 418 -15.01 8.48 -16.55
CA ALA A 418 -13.65 8.32 -17.05
C ALA A 418 -13.26 6.83 -17.14
N LEU A 419 -13.56 6.05 -16.08
CA LEU A 419 -13.26 4.62 -16.03
C LEU A 419 -14.06 3.82 -17.07
N GLN A 420 -15.33 4.19 -17.31
CA GLN A 420 -16.14 3.58 -18.35
C GLN A 420 -15.58 3.84 -19.76
N ASN A 421 -15.08 5.05 -20.03
CA ASN A 421 -14.45 5.37 -21.31
C ASN A 421 -13.18 4.53 -21.53
N ASP A 422 -12.33 4.42 -20.51
CA ASP A 422 -11.10 3.62 -20.59
C ASP A 422 -11.41 2.12 -20.76
N LEU A 423 -12.46 1.62 -20.07
CA LEU A 423 -12.93 0.25 -20.25
C LEU A 423 -13.45 0.02 -21.67
N TYR A 424 -14.20 0.98 -22.23
CA TYR A 424 -14.69 0.90 -23.61
C TYR A 424 -13.53 0.87 -24.61
N GLU A 425 -12.47 1.67 -24.41
CA GLU A 425 -11.27 1.62 -25.25
C GLU A 425 -10.55 0.27 -25.16
N TRP A 426 -10.50 -0.33 -23.98
CA TRP A 426 -9.99 -1.70 -23.81
C TRP A 426 -10.84 -2.74 -24.55
N VAL A 427 -12.18 -2.65 -24.43
CA VAL A 427 -13.12 -3.53 -25.14
C VAL A 427 -12.96 -3.38 -26.65
N ARG A 428 -12.83 -2.16 -27.17
CA ARG A 428 -12.60 -1.90 -28.59
C ARG A 428 -11.30 -2.54 -29.09
N SER A 429 -10.24 -2.45 -28.31
CA SER A 429 -8.93 -3.03 -28.64
C SER A 429 -8.94 -4.57 -28.63
N ASN A 430 -9.87 -5.18 -27.88
CA ASN A 430 -9.99 -6.64 -27.75
C ASN A 430 -11.29 -7.21 -28.36
N GLY A 431 -12.06 -6.39 -29.07
CA GLY A 431 -13.42 -6.71 -29.47
C GLY A 431 -13.55 -7.95 -30.34
N ILE A 432 -12.59 -8.17 -31.25
CA ILE A 432 -12.56 -9.34 -32.12
C ILE A 432 -12.37 -10.62 -31.29
N LYS A 433 -11.37 -10.65 -30.40
CA LYS A 433 -11.12 -11.79 -29.51
C LYS A 433 -12.32 -12.07 -28.60
N LEU A 434 -13.00 -11.03 -28.12
CA LEU A 434 -14.21 -11.17 -27.32
C LEU A 434 -15.35 -11.80 -28.12
N LEU A 435 -15.59 -11.35 -29.34
CA LEU A 435 -16.61 -11.92 -30.23
C LEU A 435 -16.36 -13.40 -30.53
N GLU A 436 -15.11 -13.79 -30.81
CA GLU A 436 -14.74 -15.20 -31.04
C GLU A 436 -14.97 -16.09 -29.81
N GLN A 437 -14.79 -15.55 -28.61
CA GLN A 437 -15.02 -16.30 -27.37
C GLN A 437 -16.51 -16.38 -27.04
N LEU A 438 -17.26 -15.30 -27.27
CA LEU A 438 -18.70 -15.25 -27.06
C LEU A 438 -19.43 -16.15 -28.05
N SER A 439 -19.02 -16.22 -29.32
CA SER A 439 -19.65 -17.11 -30.32
C SER A 439 -19.58 -18.61 -29.97
N ASN A 440 -18.73 -19.00 -29.02
CA ASN A 440 -18.64 -20.38 -28.54
C ASN A 440 -19.55 -20.67 -27.34
N ASP A 441 -20.29 -19.68 -26.84
CA ASP A 441 -21.14 -19.80 -25.65
C ASP A 441 -22.63 -19.63 -26.03
N GLU A 442 -23.40 -20.71 -25.87
CA GLU A 442 -24.84 -20.80 -26.18
C GLU A 442 -25.69 -19.75 -25.45
N CYS A 443 -25.26 -19.29 -24.27
CA CYS A 443 -25.99 -18.25 -23.53
C CYS A 443 -25.91 -16.89 -24.25
N THR A 444 -24.81 -16.60 -24.92
CA THR A 444 -24.59 -15.28 -25.54
C THR A 444 -25.42 -15.05 -26.78
N GLU A 445 -25.71 -16.13 -27.53
CA GLU A 445 -26.64 -16.12 -28.67
C GLU A 445 -28.08 -15.89 -28.20
N THR A 446 -28.46 -16.52 -27.09
CA THR A 446 -29.81 -16.41 -26.51
C THR A 446 -30.15 -14.98 -26.08
N TYR A 447 -29.19 -14.25 -25.53
CA TYR A 447 -29.39 -12.87 -25.07
C TYR A 447 -28.95 -11.80 -26.09
N GLY A 448 -28.51 -12.20 -27.29
CA GLY A 448 -28.07 -11.27 -28.34
C GLY A 448 -26.83 -10.43 -27.96
N ILE A 449 -26.03 -10.87 -26.99
CA ILE A 449 -24.88 -10.13 -26.45
C ILE A 449 -23.84 -9.87 -27.54
N SER A 450 -23.64 -10.84 -28.43
CA SER A 450 -22.72 -10.73 -29.56
C SER A 450 -23.14 -9.64 -30.55
N GLU A 451 -24.44 -9.44 -30.76
CA GLU A 451 -24.96 -8.37 -31.63
C GLU A 451 -24.83 -6.99 -30.97
N TYR A 452 -25.10 -6.88 -29.66
CA TYR A 452 -24.84 -5.66 -28.90
C TYR A 452 -23.37 -5.27 -28.91
N LEU A 453 -22.45 -6.24 -28.75
CA LEU A 453 -21.02 -5.96 -28.82
C LEU A 453 -20.60 -5.50 -30.22
N LYS A 454 -21.12 -6.11 -31.29
CA LYS A 454 -20.88 -5.65 -32.67
C LYS A 454 -21.37 -4.21 -32.86
N TYR A 455 -22.58 -3.90 -32.38
CA TYR A 455 -23.12 -2.54 -32.42
C TYR A 455 -22.19 -1.55 -31.69
N LEU A 456 -21.74 -1.88 -30.48
CA LEU A 456 -20.82 -1.06 -29.69
C LEU A 456 -19.45 -0.84 -30.36
N LEU A 457 -18.92 -1.85 -31.06
CA LEU A 457 -17.66 -1.75 -31.80
C LEU A 457 -17.79 -0.92 -33.08
N CYS A 458 -18.95 -0.97 -33.73
CA CYS A 458 -19.25 -0.20 -34.94
C CYS A 458 -19.62 1.26 -34.64
N TYR A 459 -20.15 1.57 -33.45
CA TYR A 459 -20.54 2.92 -33.07
C TYR A 459 -19.30 3.80 -32.85
N ASN A 460 -18.97 4.63 -33.84
CA ASN A 460 -17.76 5.46 -33.86
C ASN A 460 -18.01 6.80 -33.13
N LYS A 461 -16.98 7.30 -32.41
CA LYS A 461 -16.92 8.54 -31.59
C LYS A 461 -17.35 9.87 -32.28
N ASN A 462 -17.92 9.87 -33.48
CA ASN A 462 -18.32 11.10 -34.18
C ASN A 462 -19.63 11.74 -33.66
N GLY A 463 -20.39 11.07 -32.79
CA GLY A 463 -21.68 11.59 -32.29
C GLY A 463 -21.65 12.36 -30.97
N MET A 464 -20.63 12.19 -30.12
CA MET A 464 -20.69 12.69 -28.73
C MET A 464 -20.08 14.09 -28.52
N ASN A 465 -19.20 14.57 -29.42
CA ASN A 465 -18.64 15.92 -29.31
C ASN A 465 -19.60 17.03 -29.79
N HIS A 466 -20.74 16.69 -30.41
CA HIS A 466 -21.70 17.67 -30.92
C HIS A 466 -22.92 17.89 -30.03
N ILE A 467 -23.19 17.03 -29.04
CA ILE A 467 -24.37 17.20 -28.17
C ILE A 467 -24.07 18.12 -26.98
N TYR A 468 -22.84 18.11 -26.44
CA TYR A 468 -22.45 19.02 -25.35
C TYR A 468 -22.10 20.45 -25.82
N ALA A 469 -22.00 20.69 -27.13
CA ALA A 469 -21.71 22.01 -27.69
C ALA A 469 -22.95 22.78 -28.19
N ALA A 470 -24.15 22.22 -28.07
CA ALA A 470 -25.39 22.80 -28.61
C ALA A 470 -26.40 23.23 -27.53
N VAL A 471 -25.91 23.72 -26.39
CA VAL A 471 -26.70 24.60 -25.51
C VAL A 471 -26.02 25.97 -25.50
N GLN A 472 -26.20 26.70 -26.61
CA GLN A 472 -26.09 28.15 -26.57
C GLN A 472 -27.36 28.66 -25.90
N LEU A 473 -27.18 29.34 -24.77
CA LEU A 473 -28.20 30.18 -24.16
C LEU A 473 -28.57 31.29 -25.16
N GLU A 474 -29.84 31.33 -25.57
CA GLU A 474 -30.52 32.59 -25.95
C GLU A 474 -31.01 33.30 -24.70
#